data_AF-A0AAV5DS36-F1
#
_entry.id   AF-A0AAV5DS36-F1
#
_cell.length_a   1.000
_cell.length_b   1.000
_cell.length_c   1.000
_cell.angle_alpha   90.00
_cell.angle_beta   90.00
_cell.angle_gamma   90.00
#
_symmetry.space_group_name_H-M   'P 1'
#
loop_
_entity.id
_entity.type
_entity.pdbx_description
1 polymer ?
#
loop_
_entity_poly.entity_id
_entity_poly.type
_entity_poly.pdbx_seq_one_letter_code
_entity_poly.pdbx_strand_id
1 'polypeptide(L)' 'MAKRIKPVPIEKYDGQTNPREWLQLYSTAIRSAGGDSYVMANYLPVCLDPAVRIWLTSLPEESITSWEASIGSS' A
#
# COMPACT_ATOMS: atom_id res chain seq x y z
N MET A 1 22.85 -19.29 -0.74
CA MET A 1 23.00 -18.04 -1.50
C MET A 1 21.73 -17.21 -1.30
N ALA A 2 21.82 -16.00 -0.76
CA ALA A 2 20.66 -15.12 -0.63
C ALA A 2 20.27 -14.57 -2.01
N LYS A 3 19.06 -14.87 -2.48
CA LYS A 3 18.52 -14.30 -3.71
C LYS A 3 18.43 -12.79 -3.49
N ARG A 4 19.25 -12.01 -4.21
CA ARG A 4 19.14 -10.55 -4.23
C ARG A 4 17.79 -10.19 -4.85
N ILE A 5 16.77 -10.01 -4.01
CA ILE A 5 15.53 -9.39 -4.44
C ILE A 5 15.89 -7.93 -4.71
N LYS A 6 15.89 -7.54 -5.98
CA LYS A 6 15.94 -6.12 -6.32
C LYS A 6 14.65 -5.52 -5.77
N PRO A 7 14.72 -4.47 -4.93
CA PRO A 7 13.51 -3.76 -4.54
C PRO A 7 12.85 -3.29 -5.82
N VAL A 8 11.64 -3.81 -6.10
CA VAL A 8 10.82 -3.22 -7.15
C VAL A 8 10.51 -1.81 -6.63
N PRO A 9 10.84 -0.74 -7.37
CA PRO A 9 10.41 0.59 -6.99
C PRO A 9 8.89 0.56 -6.84
N ILE A 10 8.38 0.91 -5.66
CA ILE A 10 6.94 1.12 -5.51
C ILE A 10 6.62 2.36 -6.32
N GLU A 11 6.02 2.17 -7.50
CA GLU A 11 5.49 3.28 -8.28
C GLU A 11 4.38 3.96 -7.50
N LYS A 12 4.28 5.28 -7.63
CA LYS A 12 3.18 6.01 -7.01
C LYS A 12 1.86 5.54 -7.59
N TYR A 13 0.88 5.33 -6.72
CA TYR A 13 -0.48 5.03 -7.17
C TYR A 13 -1.12 6.29 -7.75
N ASP A 14 -1.44 6.23 -9.03
CA ASP A 14 -2.05 7.32 -9.81
C ASP A 14 -3.58 7.20 -9.92
N GLY A 15 -4.17 6.14 -9.38
CA GLY A 15 -5.60 5.86 -9.46
C GLY A 15 -6.04 5.16 -10.75
N GLN A 16 -5.13 4.87 -11.68
CA GLN A 16 -5.45 4.21 -12.95
C GLN A 16 -5.16 2.71 -12.91
N THR A 17 -4.16 2.30 -12.13
CA THR A 17 -3.85 0.88 -11.90
C THR A 17 -4.90 0.21 -11.01
N ASN A 18 -5.02 -1.12 -11.09
CA ASN A 18 -5.95 -1.84 -10.22
C ASN A 18 -5.56 -1.64 -8.74
N PRO A 19 -6.43 -1.08 -7.88
CA PRO A 19 -6.07 -0.77 -6.50
C PRO A 19 -5.63 -2.00 -5.70
N ARG A 20 -6.24 -3.17 -5.96
CA ARG A 20 -5.89 -4.43 -5.27
C ARG A 20 -4.49 -4.90 -5.66
N GLU A 21 -4.16 -4.87 -6.94
CA GLU A 21 -2.86 -5.30 -7.45
C GLU A 21 -1.75 -4.39 -6.92
N TRP A 22 -1.98 -3.08 -6.95
CA TRP A 22 -1.03 -2.10 -6.42
C TRP A 22 -0.80 -2.29 -4.91
N LEU A 23 -1.87 -2.48 -4.12
CA LEU A 23 -1.77 -2.73 -2.67
C LEU A 23 -1.04 -4.04 -2.34
N GLN A 24 -1.17 -5.07 -3.18
CA GLN A 24 -0.41 -6.33 -3.03
C GLN A 24 1.08 -6.13 -3.25
N LEU A 25 1.46 -5.41 -4.31
CA LEU A 25 2.86 -5.07 -4.60
C LEU A 25 3.46 -4.20 -3.49
N TYR A 26 2.71 -3.17 -3.06
CA TYR A 26 3.07 -2.32 -1.93
C TYR A 26 3.34 -3.12 -0.66
N SER A 27 2.37 -3.95 -0.24
CA SER A 27 2.48 -4.76 0.98
C SER A 27 3.66 -5.74 0.92
N THR A 28 3.90 -6.32 -0.26
CA THR A 28 5.02 -7.24 -0.50
C THR A 28 6.35 -6.52 -0.39
N ALA A 29 6.49 -5.34 -1.01
CA ALA A 29 7.71 -4.55 -0.98
C ALA A 29 8.05 -4.09 0.46
N ILE A 30 7.06 -3.62 1.23
CA ILE A 30 7.27 -3.21 2.63
C ILE A 30 7.67 -4.40 3.51
N ARG A 31 6.99 -5.56 3.40
CA ARG A 31 7.40 -6.78 4.13
C ARG A 31 8.80 -7.26 3.76
N SER A 32 9.15 -7.15 2.48
CA SER A 32 10.49 -7.51 1.99
C SER A 32 11.58 -6.62 2.59
N ALA A 33 11.25 -5.37 2.91
CA ALA A 33 12.12 -4.42 3.61
C ALA A 33 12.11 -4.59 5.14
N GLY A 34 11.40 -5.59 5.68
CA GLY A 34 11.25 -5.81 7.12
C GLY A 34 10.21 -4.91 7.80
N GLY A 35 9.39 -4.19 7.03
CA GLY A 35 8.30 -3.37 7.55
C GLY A 35 7.08 -4.20 7.94
N ASP A 36 6.41 -3.75 9.00
CA ASP A 36 5.16 -4.31 9.52
C ASP A 36 3.94 -3.48 9.07
N SER A 37 2.77 -3.82 9.60
CA SER A 37 1.51 -3.12 9.30
C SER A 37 1.55 -1.64 9.69
N TYR A 38 2.33 -1.27 10.71
CA TYR A 38 2.49 0.13 11.13
C TYR A 38 3.33 0.91 10.11
N VAL A 39 4.43 0.31 9.62
CA VAL A 39 5.22 0.89 8.52
C VAL A 39 4.36 1.02 7.26
N MET A 40 3.52 0.03 6.96
CA MET A 40 2.59 0.09 5.82
C MET A 40 1.60 1.24 5.95
N ALA A 41 0.98 1.45 7.11
CA ALA A 41 0.01 2.53 7.29
C ALA A 41 0.68 3.91 7.15
N ASN A 42 1.87 4.09 7.72
CA ASN A 42 2.56 5.38 7.71
C ASN A 42 3.19 5.73 6.36
N TYR A 43 3.62 4.73 5.59
CA TYR A 43 4.30 4.94 4.31
C TYR A 43 3.33 5.02 3.13
N LEU A 44 2.08 4.54 3.29
CA LEU A 44 1.07 4.53 2.22
C LEU A 44 0.83 5.94 1.65
N PRO A 45 0.61 7.00 2.46
CA PRO A 45 0.37 8.33 1.93
C PRO A 45 1.52 8.85 1.06
N VAL A 46 2.76 8.43 1.31
CA VAL A 46 3.96 8.83 0.55
C VAL A 46 3.95 8.23 -0.86
N CYS A 47 3.32 7.07 -1.02
CA CYS A 47 3.25 6.31 -2.27
C CYS A 47 2.00 6.65 -3.10
N LEU A 48 1.19 7.63 -2.70
CA LEU A 48 0.05 8.10 -3.47
C LEU A 48 0.42 9.35 -4.29
N ASP A 49 -0.14 9.47 -5.49
CA ASP A 49 -0.16 10.73 -6.24
C ASP A 49 -0.92 11.82 -5.43
N PRO A 50 -0.50 13.10 -5.48
CA PRO A 50 -1.22 14.19 -4.82
C PRO A 50 -2.74 14.19 -5.04
N ALA A 51 -3.22 13.88 -6.24
CA ALA A 51 -4.66 13.83 -6.52
C ALA A 51 -5.36 12.70 -5.75
N VAL A 52 -4.70 11.54 -5.63
CA VAL A 52 -5.22 10.37 -4.91
C VAL A 52 -5.14 10.56 -3.40
N ARG A 53 -4.13 11.29 -2.90
CA ARG A 53 -4.07 11.68 -1.48
C ARG A 53 -5.28 12.50 -1.08
N ILE A 54 -5.65 13.48 -1.91
CA ILE A 54 -6.82 14.34 -1.66
C ILE A 54 -8.09 13.49 -1.59
N TRP A 55 -8.26 12.53 -2.51
CA TRP A 55 -9.37 11.58 -2.47
C TRP A 55 -9.36 10.75 -1.18
N LEU A 56 -8.22 10.17 -0.80
CA LEU A 56 -8.11 9.32 0.39
C LEU A 56 -8.38 10.10 1.69
N THR A 57 -7.93 11.35 1.78
CA THR A 57 -8.21 12.24 2.92
C THR A 57 -9.62 12.82 2.92
N SER A 58 -10.35 12.72 1.79
CA SER A 58 -11.75 13.12 1.68
C SER A 58 -12.73 12.00 2.07
N LEU A 59 -12.23 10.80 2.34
CA LEU A 59 -13.04 9.71 2.86
C LEU A 59 -13.49 10.03 4.30
N PRO A 60 -14.74 9.71 4.68
CA PRO A 60 -15.16 9.85 6.06
C PRO A 60 -14.26 9.02 6.97
N GLU A 61 -13.87 9.61 8.10
CA GLU A 61 -13.32 8.93 9.27
C GLU A 61 -14.20 7.68 9.49
N GLU A 62 -13.62 6.47 9.61
CA GLU A 62 -14.27 5.14 9.57
C GLU A 62 -14.23 4.37 8.22
N SER A 63 -13.68 4.91 7.12
CA SER A 63 -13.65 4.15 5.83
C SER A 63 -12.57 3.07 5.75
N ILE A 64 -11.51 3.14 6.56
CA ILE A 64 -10.40 2.16 6.59
C ILE A 64 -10.24 1.67 8.04
N THR A 65 -11.10 0.74 8.45
CA THR A 65 -11.16 0.26 9.85
C THR A 65 -10.30 -0.97 10.11
N SER A 66 -9.78 -1.65 9.08
CA SER A 66 -8.85 -2.77 9.26
C SER A 66 -8.11 -3.12 7.96
N TRP A 67 -6.78 -3.19 8.03
CA TRP A 67 -5.94 -3.71 6.95
C TRP A 67 -6.16 -5.21 6.70
N GLU A 68 -6.50 -5.98 7.74
CA GLU A 68 -6.75 -7.42 7.64
C GLU A 68 -8.10 -7.75 6.98
N ALA A 69 -9.09 -6.86 7.07
CA ALA A 69 -10.41 -7.08 6.46
C ALA A 69 -10.35 -7.20 4.93
N SER A 70 -9.33 -6.61 4.27
CA SER A 70 -9.19 -6.69 2.81
C SER A 70 -8.48 -7.95 2.29
N ILE A 71 -7.88 -8.74 3.17
CA ILE A 71 -7.07 -9.92 2.78
C ILE A 71 -7.64 -11.25 3.30
N GLY A 72 -8.79 -11.23 3.98
CA GLY A 72 -9.33 -12.38 4.72
C GLY A 72 -10.72 -12.89 4.29
N SER A 73 -11.17 -12.63 3.07
CA SER A 73 -12.37 -13.30 2.51
C SER A 73 -12.06 -13.92 1.15
N SER A 74 -11.35 -15.04 1.17
CA SER A 74 -11.76 -16.29 0.51
C SER A 74 -10.80 -17.43 0.87
#